data_AF-A0A8H8Z1I1-F1
#
_entry.id   AF-A0A8H8Z1I1-F1
#
_cell.length_a   1.000
_cell.length_b   1.000
_cell.length_c   1.000
_cell.angle_alpha   90.00
_cell.angle_beta   90.00
_cell.angle_gamma   90.00
#
_symmetry.space_group_name_H-M   'P 1'
#
loop_
_entity.id
_entity.type
_entity.pdbx_description
1 polymer ?
#
loop_
_entity_poly.entity_id
_entity_poly.type
_entity_poly.pdbx_seq_one_letter_code
_entity_poly.pdbx_strand_id
1 'polypeptide(L)'
;MILRQLIVMVCLLIVSSSTFAYRCTIDMRKIDEAMAKKPAITQSQEIEVRKLRTEGEALHKKGKHKESIEALHKALEILGVQ
;
A
#
# COMPACT_ATOMS: atom_id res chain seq x y z
N MET A 1 -28.03 -6.83 32.66
CA MET A 1 -27.78 -7.57 31.39
C MET A 1 -27.49 -6.64 30.21
N ILE A 2 -28.17 -5.50 30.07
CA ILE A 2 -27.98 -4.52 28.97
C ILE A 2 -26.56 -3.92 28.92
N LEU A 3 -25.96 -3.60 30.08
CA LEU A 3 -24.59 -3.04 30.14
C LEU A 3 -23.51 -4.02 29.62
N ARG A 4 -23.67 -5.32 29.88
CA ARG A 4 -22.76 -6.36 29.39
C ARG A 4 -22.87 -6.56 27.88
N GLN A 5 -24.06 -6.38 27.30
CA GLN A 5 -24.25 -6.44 25.85
C GLN A 5 -23.75 -5.17 25.14
N LEU A 6 -23.86 -4.00 25.78
CA LEU A 6 -23.29 -2.75 25.28
C LEU A 6 -21.74 -2.80 25.24
N ILE A 7 -21.10 -3.40 26.25
CA ILE A 7 -19.63 -3.56 26.27
C ILE A 7 -19.15 -4.46 25.12
N VAL A 8 -19.87 -5.56 24.85
CA VAL A 8 -19.54 -6.46 23.72
C VAL A 8 -19.71 -5.76 22.36
N MET A 9 -20.77 -4.96 22.20
CA MET A 9 -21.04 -4.21 20.96
C MET A 9 -19.95 -3.17 20.65
N VAL A 10 -19.46 -2.45 21.66
CA VAL A 10 -18.42 -1.42 21.49
C VAL A 10 -17.06 -2.02 21.10
N CYS A 11 -16.72 -3.20 21.60
CA CYS A 11 -15.47 -3.88 21.25
C CYS A 11 -15.40 -4.34 19.78
N LEU A 12 -16.54 -4.63 19.14
CA LEU A 12 -16.59 -5.07 17.74
C LEU A 12 -16.35 -3.94 16.71
N LEU A 13 -16.53 -2.67 17.09
CA LEU A 13 -16.42 -1.52 16.18
C LEU A 13 -14.97 -1.05 15.94
N ILE A 14 -13.99 -1.56 16.70
CA ILE A 14 -12.60 -1.05 16.68
C ILE A 14 -11.71 -1.82 15.68
N VAL A 15 -12.19 -2.91 15.08
CA VAL A 15 -11.33 -3.82 14.28
C VAL A 15 -11.17 -3.35 12.82
N SER A 16 -12.00 -2.43 12.34
CA SER A 16 -12.11 -2.12 10.90
C SER A 16 -11.11 -1.10 10.33
N SER A 17 -10.28 -0.45 11.16
CA SER A 17 -9.36 0.61 10.71
C SER A 17 -7.92 0.14 10.46
N SER A 18 -7.60 -1.11 10.76
CA SER A 18 -6.21 -1.60 10.80
C SER A 18 -5.60 -1.93 9.43
N THR A 19 -6.40 -2.11 8.37
CA THR A 19 -5.90 -2.55 7.06
C THR A 19 -5.22 -1.45 6.24
N PHE A 20 -5.54 -0.18 6.51
CA PHE A 20 -5.04 0.95 5.73
C PHE A 20 -3.60 1.35 6.09
N ALA A 21 -3.23 1.21 7.37
CA ALA A 21 -1.91 1.61 7.86
C ALA A 21 -0.76 0.80 7.24
N TYR A 22 -1.00 -0.46 6.85
CA TYR A 22 0.03 -1.36 6.33
C TYR A 22 0.02 -1.49 4.81
N ARG A 23 -0.95 -0.93 4.10
CA ARG A 23 -1.08 -1.14 2.65
C ARG A 23 0.11 -0.57 1.87
N CYS A 24 0.45 0.70 2.12
CA CYS A 24 1.56 1.39 1.44
C CYS A 24 2.89 0.63 1.63
N THR A 25 3.17 0.16 2.85
CA THR A 25 4.42 -0.54 3.16
C THR A 25 4.48 -1.92 2.49
N ILE A 26 3.35 -2.63 2.40
CA ILE A 26 3.26 -3.89 1.66
C ILE A 26 3.48 -3.66 0.17
N ASP A 27 2.88 -2.62 -0.43
CA ASP A 27 3.05 -2.31 -1.86
C ASP A 27 4.48 -1.92 -2.22
N MET A 28 5.11 -1.04 -1.43
CA MET A 28 6.52 -0.69 -1.63
C MET A 28 7.40 -1.95 -1.61
N ARG A 29 7.20 -2.85 -0.63
CA ARG A 29 7.94 -4.11 -0.56
C ARG A 29 7.67 -5.01 -1.77
N LYS A 30 6.42 -5.15 -2.22
CA LYS A 30 6.08 -5.93 -3.42
C LYS A 30 6.80 -5.39 -4.66
N ILE A 31 6.84 -4.06 -4.83
CA ILE A 31 7.57 -3.40 -5.93
C ILE A 31 9.05 -3.72 -5.84
N ASP A 32 9.65 -3.54 -4.65
CA ASP A 32 11.08 -3.79 -4.42
C ASP A 32 11.45 -5.25 -4.74
N GLU A 33 10.63 -6.21 -4.31
CA GLU A 33 10.80 -7.64 -4.59
C GLU A 33 10.65 -7.98 -6.08
N ALA A 34 9.65 -7.41 -6.76
CA ALA A 34 9.43 -7.62 -8.19
C ALA A 34 10.60 -7.07 -9.01
N MET A 35 11.07 -5.86 -8.69
CA MET A 35 12.21 -5.23 -9.34
C MET A 35 13.51 -6.00 -9.13
N ALA A 36 13.73 -6.57 -7.94
CA ALA A 36 14.90 -7.41 -7.64
C ALA A 36 14.96 -8.67 -8.51
N LYS A 37 13.80 -9.18 -8.96
CA LYS A 37 13.71 -10.33 -9.87
C LYS A 37 13.99 -9.98 -11.34
N LYS A 38 14.31 -8.71 -11.65
CA LYS A 38 14.58 -8.21 -13.01
C LYS A 38 13.42 -8.56 -13.97
N PRO A 39 12.24 -7.94 -13.76
CA PRO A 39 11.04 -8.25 -14.51
C PRO A 39 11.25 -7.91 -16.00
N ALA A 40 10.56 -8.64 -16.88
CA ALA A 40 10.61 -8.43 -18.33
C ALA A 40 9.81 -7.18 -18.74
N ILE A 41 10.30 -6.00 -18.35
CA ILE A 41 9.75 -4.69 -18.69
C ILE A 41 10.77 -3.87 -19.49
N THR A 42 10.30 -2.87 -20.21
CA THR A 42 11.18 -1.94 -20.94
C THR A 42 11.95 -1.03 -19.98
N GLN A 43 13.05 -0.44 -20.45
CA GLN A 43 13.81 0.55 -19.67
C GLN A 43 12.95 1.75 -19.25
N SER A 44 12.03 2.20 -20.13
CA SER A 44 11.11 3.30 -19.82
C SER A 44 10.18 2.94 -18.66
N GLN A 45 9.64 1.72 -18.66
CA GLN A 45 8.81 1.20 -17.58
C GLN A 45 9.60 1.05 -16.28
N GLU A 46 10.86 0.62 -16.34
CA GLU A 46 11.72 0.52 -15.15
C GLU A 46 11.93 1.89 -14.49
N ILE A 47 12.21 2.92 -15.29
CA ILE A 47 12.36 4.31 -14.81
C ILE A 47 11.05 4.79 -14.15
N GLU A 48 9.92 4.52 -14.79
CA GLU A 48 8.60 4.89 -14.28
C GLU A 48 8.28 4.19 -12.95
N VAL A 49 8.51 2.88 -12.85
CA VAL A 49 8.32 2.11 -11.61
C VAL A 49 9.16 2.67 -10.48
N ARG A 50 10.44 2.96 -10.73
CA ARG A 50 11.34 3.54 -9.69
C ARG A 50 10.86 4.92 -9.23
N LYS A 51 10.37 5.75 -10.17
CA LYS A 51 9.80 7.07 -9.86
C LYS A 51 8.56 6.92 -8.98
N LEU A 52 7.59 6.09 -9.40
CA LEU A 52 6.34 5.85 -8.68
C LEU A 52 6.58 5.25 -7.28
N ARG A 53 7.55 4.33 -7.14
CA ARG A 53 7.98 3.79 -5.85
C ARG A 53 8.49 4.92 -4.94
N THR A 54 9.41 5.75 -5.43
CA THR A 54 10.00 6.86 -4.67
C THR A 54 8.94 7.90 -4.26
N GLU A 55 8.05 8.23 -5.18
CA GLU A 55 6.92 9.13 -4.95
C GLU A 55 5.95 8.56 -3.90
N GLY A 56 5.59 7.28 -4.02
CA GLY A 56 4.75 6.57 -3.07
C GLY A 56 5.32 6.59 -1.64
N GLU A 57 6.63 6.35 -1.49
CA GLU A 57 7.30 6.46 -0.18
C GLU A 57 7.27 7.89 0.38
N ALA A 58 7.54 8.89 -0.47
CA ALA A 58 7.52 10.28 -0.06
C ALA A 58 6.11 10.74 0.38
N LEU A 59 5.06 10.28 -0.31
CA LEU A 59 3.67 10.53 0.05
C LEU A 59 3.30 9.84 1.36
N HIS A 60 3.71 8.58 1.55
CA HIS A 60 3.53 7.85 2.81
C HIS A 60 4.14 8.61 4.00
N LYS A 61 5.40 9.06 3.87
CA LYS A 61 6.10 9.85 4.91
C LYS A 61 5.41 11.18 5.23
N LYS A 62 4.63 11.72 4.30
CA LYS A 62 3.83 12.95 4.46
C LYS A 62 2.40 12.70 4.97
N GLY A 63 2.04 11.45 5.28
CA GLY A 63 0.68 11.06 5.68
C GLY A 63 -0.35 11.05 4.54
N LYS A 64 0.09 11.26 3.29
CA LYS A 64 -0.74 11.28 2.08
C LYS A 64 -0.98 9.85 1.58
N HIS A 65 -1.65 9.04 2.39
CA HIS A 65 -1.77 7.61 2.15
C HIS A 65 -2.57 7.24 0.91
N LYS A 66 -3.62 7.99 0.57
CA LYS A 66 -4.41 7.72 -0.64
C LYS A 66 -3.57 7.94 -1.88
N GLU A 67 -2.89 9.09 -1.95
CA GLU A 67 -2.01 9.41 -3.07
C GLU A 67 -0.81 8.45 -3.15
N SER A 68 -0.28 8.02 -1.99
CA SER A 68 0.77 6.99 -1.93
C SER A 68 0.31 5.68 -2.58
N ILE A 69 -0.88 5.18 -2.19
CA ILE A 69 -1.44 3.95 -2.73
C ILE A 69 -1.67 4.08 -4.24
N GLU A 70 -2.21 5.20 -4.72
CA GLU A 70 -2.43 5.43 -6.16
C GLU A 70 -1.12 5.38 -6.96
N ALA A 71 -0.06 6.03 -6.48
CA ALA A 71 1.26 5.97 -7.12
C ALA A 71 1.83 4.54 -7.12
N LEU A 72 1.75 3.85 -5.97
CA LEU A 72 2.28 2.50 -5.83
C LEU A 72 1.50 1.47 -6.67
N HIS A 73 0.18 1.61 -6.77
CA HIS A 73 -0.66 0.74 -7.60
C HIS A 73 -0.31 0.85 -9.09
N LYS A 74 -0.04 2.06 -9.60
CA LYS A 74 0.45 2.22 -10.99
C LYS A 74 1.77 1.47 -11.22
N ALA A 75 2.68 1.49 -10.24
CA ALA A 75 3.93 0.74 -10.33
C ALA A 75 3.68 -0.78 -10.34
N LEU A 76 2.76 -1.27 -9.50
CA LEU A 76 2.39 -2.68 -9.45
C LEU A 76 1.70 -3.16 -10.74
N GLU A 77 0.91 -2.31 -11.39
CA GLU A 77 0.28 -2.58 -12.69
C GLU A 77 1.35 -2.74 -13.78
N ILE A 78 2.32 -1.82 -13.86
CA ILE A 78 3.44 -1.94 -14.81
C ILE A 78 4.22 -3.23 -14.60
N LEU A 79 4.38 -3.64 -13.33
CA LEU A 79 5.07 -4.86 -12.93
C LEU A 79 4.21 -6.13 -13.05
N GLY A 80 2.89 -6.01 -13.25
CA GLY A 80 1.95 -7.14 -13.30
C GLY A 80 1.76 -7.89 -11.97
N VAL A 81 1.89 -7.21 -10.82
CA VAL A 81 1.90 -7.83 -9.47
C VAL A 81 0.95 -7.17 -8.46
N GLN A 82 -0.11 -6.52 -8.94
CA GLN A 82 -1.13 -5.83 -8.13
C GLN A 82 -1.78 -6.78 -7.11
#